data_AF-A0A3G9H8C9-F1
#
_entry.id   AF-A0A3G9H8C9-F1
#
_cell.length_a   1.000
_cell.length_b   1.000
_cell.length_c   1.000
_cell.angle_alpha   90.00
_cell.angle_beta   90.00
_cell.angle_gamma   90.00
#
_symmetry.space_group_name_H-M   'P 1'
#
loop_
_entity.id
_entity.type
_entity.pdbx_description
1 polymer ?
#
loop_
_entity_poly.entity_id
_entity_poly.type
_entity_poly.pdbx_seq_one_letter_code
_entity_poly.pdbx_strand_id
1 'polypeptide(L)'
;MDDRTRLYIYAFLSRIFTEELDEKALRDLAGNEELLKTIGEDTAEWFQRSDLEKIGEELNIDYNSLFVIHNHPIESSVTDSKNEILVGLQNPVMQFYFSRGYDLNMERLQAVCAGPCRYRVRIYAEYDKPE
;
A
#
# COMPACT_ATOMS: atom_id res chain seq x y z
N MET A 1 -19.10 -6.26 12.75
CA MET A 1 -18.51 -6.16 11.39
C MET A 1 -18.04 -7.55 11.04
N ASP A 2 -18.43 -8.10 9.89
CA ASP A 2 -18.02 -9.45 9.48
C ASP A 2 -16.50 -9.50 9.27
N ASP A 3 -15.86 -10.62 9.64
CA ASP A 3 -14.40 -10.75 9.55
C ASP A 3 -13.91 -10.67 8.10
N ARG A 4 -14.75 -11.07 7.13
CA ARG A 4 -14.46 -10.93 5.70
C ARG A 4 -14.46 -9.47 5.26
N THR A 5 -15.39 -8.66 5.74
CA THR A 5 -15.42 -7.21 5.44
C THR A 5 -14.14 -6.52 5.90
N ARG A 6 -13.65 -6.86 7.10
CA ARG A 6 -12.38 -6.33 7.62
C ARG A 6 -11.20 -6.72 6.74
N LEU A 7 -11.14 -7.99 6.33
CA LEU A 7 -10.11 -8.49 5.42
C LEU A 7 -10.10 -7.70 4.09
N TYR A 8 -11.27 -7.45 3.50
CA TYR A 8 -11.37 -6.70 2.25
C TYR A 8 -10.92 -5.25 2.39
N ILE A 9 -11.26 -4.58 3.50
CA ILE A 9 -10.78 -3.22 3.78
C ILE A 9 -9.26 -3.19 3.87
N TYR A 10 -8.65 -4.10 4.64
CA TYR A 10 -7.20 -4.14 4.78
C TYR A 10 -6.50 -4.48 3.46
N ALA A 11 -7.06 -5.41 2.67
CA ALA A 11 -6.53 -5.74 1.35
C ALA A 11 -6.60 -4.56 0.37
N PHE A 12 -7.72 -3.84 0.37
CA PHE A 12 -7.91 -2.65 -0.47
C PHE A 12 -6.91 -1.54 -0.12
N LEU A 13 -6.83 -1.17 1.16
CA LEU A 13 -5.88 -0.15 1.62
C LEU A 13 -4.44 -0.56 1.30
N SER A 14 -4.08 -1.82 1.55
CA SER A 14 -2.76 -2.34 1.21
C SER A 14 -2.47 -2.18 -0.29
N ARG A 15 -3.42 -2.51 -1.18
CA ARG A 15 -3.24 -2.37 -2.63
C ARG A 15 -3.02 -0.92 -3.06
N ILE A 16 -3.74 0.04 -2.47
CA ILE A 16 -3.66 1.47 -2.81
C ILE A 16 -2.33 2.10 -2.39
N PHE A 17 -1.81 1.74 -1.21
CA PHE A 17 -0.57 2.33 -0.68
C PHE A 17 0.72 1.62 -1.13
N THR A 18 0.63 0.45 -1.76
CA THR A 18 1.82 -0.34 -2.14
C THR A 18 2.39 0.09 -3.49
N GLU A 19 1.52 0.35 -4.47
CA GLU A 19 1.92 0.67 -5.83
C GLU A 19 0.83 1.47 -6.53
N GLU A 20 1.23 2.22 -7.56
CA GLU A 20 0.33 2.93 -8.46
C GLU A 20 -0.80 2.01 -8.94
N LEU A 21 -1.98 2.58 -9.14
CA LEU A 21 -3.13 1.85 -9.66
C LEU A 21 -2.88 1.52 -11.13
N ASP A 22 -2.84 0.23 -11.44
CA ASP A 22 -2.76 -0.24 -12.82
C ASP A 22 -4.12 -0.12 -13.50
N GLU A 23 -4.11 -0.14 -14.83
CA GLU A 23 -5.33 -0.03 -15.63
C GLU A 23 -6.37 -1.09 -15.25
N LYS A 24 -5.90 -2.29 -14.86
CA LYS A 24 -6.77 -3.35 -14.36
C LYS A 24 -7.46 -2.95 -13.05
N ALA A 25 -6.71 -2.49 -12.04
CA ALA A 25 -7.33 -2.05 -10.79
C ALA A 25 -8.25 -0.84 -10.98
N LEU A 26 -7.94 0.08 -11.89
CA LEU A 26 -8.81 1.21 -12.23
C LEU A 26 -10.13 0.74 -12.87
N ARG A 27 -10.07 -0.23 -13.79
CA ARG A 27 -11.27 -0.84 -14.39
C ARG A 27 -12.10 -1.60 -13.36
N ASP A 28 -11.44 -2.36 -12.48
CA ASP A 28 -12.11 -3.10 -11.41
C ASP A 28 -12.79 -2.14 -10.41
N LEU A 29 -12.16 -1.00 -10.11
CA LEU A 29 -12.72 0.06 -9.26
C LEU A 29 -13.90 0.77 -9.93
N ALA A 30 -13.76 1.11 -11.22
CA ALA A 30 -14.82 1.73 -12.01
C ALA A 30 -16.04 0.81 -12.18
N GLY A 31 -15.82 -0.50 -12.21
CA GLY A 31 -16.89 -1.51 -12.26
C GLY A 31 -17.66 -1.68 -10.95
N ASN A 32 -17.19 -1.08 -9.85
CA ASN A 32 -17.82 -1.21 -8.53
C ASN A 32 -18.35 0.15 -8.02
N GLU A 33 -19.55 0.50 -8.49
CA GLU A 33 -20.20 1.76 -8.15
C GLU A 33 -20.49 1.90 -6.64
N GLU A 34 -20.77 0.80 -5.94
CA GLU A 34 -21.00 0.81 -4.49
C GLU A 34 -19.73 1.20 -3.72
N LEU A 35 -18.58 0.68 -4.14
CA LEU A 35 -17.29 1.04 -3.57
C LEU A 35 -16.95 2.51 -3.84
N LEU A 36 -17.19 3.01 -5.05
CA LEU A 36 -16.97 4.41 -5.40
C LEU A 36 -17.83 5.36 -4.54
N LYS A 37 -19.12 5.04 -4.36
CA LYS A 37 -20.02 5.81 -3.49
C LYS A 37 -19.60 5.77 -2.02
N THR A 38 -19.02 4.65 -1.59
CA THR A 38 -18.48 4.50 -0.22
C THR A 38 -17.26 5.40 -0.01
N ILE A 39 -16.45 5.63 -1.04
CA ILE A 39 -15.32 6.56 -1.00
C ILE A 39 -15.83 8.00 -0.99
N GLY A 40 -16.80 8.33 -1.85
CA GLY A 40 -17.48 9.62 -1.88
C GLY A 40 -18.42 9.75 -3.07
N GLU A 41 -19.52 10.50 -2.91
CA GLU A 41 -20.48 10.75 -4.00
C GLU A 41 -19.82 11.48 -5.19
N ASP A 42 -18.97 12.46 -4.92
CA ASP A 42 -18.21 13.19 -5.94
C ASP A 42 -17.21 12.29 -6.69
N THR A 43 -16.67 11.26 -6.01
CA THR A 43 -15.74 10.30 -6.63
C THR A 43 -16.45 9.45 -7.67
N ALA A 44 -17.67 8.99 -7.38
CA ALA A 44 -18.46 8.24 -8.35
C ALA A 44 -18.80 9.10 -9.58
N GLU A 45 -19.17 10.37 -9.39
CA GLU A 45 -19.44 11.28 -10.52
C GLU A 45 -18.18 11.54 -11.35
N TRP A 46 -17.04 11.75 -10.69
CA TRP A 46 -15.76 11.96 -11.37
C TRP A 46 -15.35 10.77 -12.25
N PHE A 47 -15.53 9.53 -11.75
CA PHE A 47 -15.28 8.31 -12.52
C PHE A 47 -16.21 8.14 -13.72
N GLN A 48 -17.44 8.66 -13.66
CA GLN A 48 -18.40 8.57 -14.77
C GLN A 48 -18.17 9.64 -15.85
N ARG A 49 -17.67 10.81 -15.47
CA ARG A 49 -17.50 11.96 -16.38
C ARG A 49 -16.13 12.04 -17.03
N SER A 50 -15.12 11.43 -16.43
CA SER A 50 -13.74 11.44 -16.92
C SER A 50 -13.38 10.14 -17.64
N ASP A 51 -12.41 10.22 -18.55
CA ASP A 51 -11.82 9.02 -19.16
C ASP A 51 -10.94 8.30 -18.13
N LEU A 52 -10.96 6.96 -18.14
CA LEU A 52 -10.13 6.13 -17.27
C LEU A 52 -8.64 6.39 -17.47
N GLU A 53 -8.21 6.71 -18.70
CA GLU A 53 -6.80 7.04 -18.98
C GLU A 53 -6.40 8.33 -18.25
N LYS A 54 -7.24 9.36 -18.32
CA LYS A 54 -7.02 10.63 -17.64
C LYS A 54 -7.06 10.49 -16.11
N ILE A 55 -8.00 9.72 -15.58
CA ILE A 55 -8.07 9.38 -14.15
C ILE A 55 -6.76 8.70 -13.71
N GLY A 56 -6.28 7.75 -14.50
CA GLY A 56 -5.03 7.05 -14.23
C GLY A 56 -3.83 8.00 -14.19
N GLU A 57 -3.73 8.92 -15.14
CA GLU A 57 -2.66 9.95 -15.15
C GLU A 57 -2.73 10.85 -13.91
N GLU A 58 -3.91 11.39 -13.57
CA GLU A 58 -4.08 12.28 -12.41
C GLU A 58 -3.73 11.56 -11.11
N LEU A 59 -4.23 10.33 -10.90
CA LEU A 59 -3.91 9.54 -9.71
C LEU A 59 -2.44 9.13 -9.65
N ASN A 60 -1.80 8.90 -10.80
CA ASN A 60 -0.38 8.57 -10.86
C ASN A 60 0.50 9.78 -10.48
N ILE A 61 0.14 10.98 -10.94
CA ILE A 61 0.79 12.23 -10.54
C ILE A 61 0.68 12.41 -9.03
N ASP A 62 -0.52 12.23 -8.47
CA ASP A 62 -0.76 12.36 -7.03
C ASP A 62 0.02 11.31 -6.24
N TYR A 63 0.02 10.05 -6.68
CA TYR A 63 0.77 8.98 -6.04
C TYR A 63 2.27 9.29 -6.00
N ASN A 64 2.84 9.72 -7.13
CA ASN A 64 4.25 10.05 -7.20
C ASN A 64 4.60 11.29 -6.38
N SER A 65 3.77 12.32 -6.41
CA SER A 65 3.96 13.52 -5.59
C SER A 65 3.95 13.15 -4.10
N LEU A 66 2.92 12.43 -3.66
CA LEU A 66 2.72 12.11 -2.24
C LEU A 66 3.72 11.08 -1.72
N PHE A 67 3.87 9.94 -2.39
CA PHE A 67 4.57 8.78 -1.84
C PHE A 67 6.01 8.60 -2.33
N VAL A 68 6.34 9.15 -3.50
CA VAL A 68 7.69 9.00 -4.07
C VAL A 68 8.55 10.23 -3.75
N ILE A 69 7.99 11.42 -3.89
CA ILE A 69 8.75 12.67 -3.75
C ILE A 69 8.71 13.21 -2.32
N HIS A 70 7.53 13.32 -1.71
CA HIS A 70 7.37 14.11 -0.49
C HIS A 70 7.34 13.29 0.81
N ASN A 71 6.64 12.17 0.85
CA ASN A 71 6.48 11.37 2.06
C ASN A 71 6.72 9.90 1.79
N HIS A 72 7.67 9.30 2.47
CA HIS A 72 7.87 7.86 2.37
C HIS A 72 6.85 7.17 3.28
N PRO A 73 6.03 6.23 2.76
CA PRO A 73 5.02 5.52 3.55
C PRO A 73 5.68 4.45 4.42
N ILE A 74 6.64 4.85 5.26
CA ILE A 74 7.37 4.00 6.19
C ILE A 74 7.04 4.49 7.59
N GLU A 75 6.60 3.57 8.47
CA GLU A 75 6.23 3.92 9.85
C GLU A 75 7.40 4.59 10.59
N SER A 76 8.60 4.04 10.49
CA SER A 76 9.77 4.56 11.19
C SER A 76 10.21 5.95 10.76
N SER A 77 9.92 6.38 9.51
CA SER A 77 10.23 7.76 9.11
C SER A 77 9.28 8.78 9.75
N VAL A 78 8.12 8.35 10.25
CA VAL A 78 7.17 9.23 10.94
C VAL A 78 7.34 9.16 12.45
N THR A 79 7.65 7.98 13.00
CA THR A 79 7.73 7.75 14.45
C THR A 79 9.13 7.98 15.03
N ASP A 80 10.19 7.81 14.24
CA ASP A 80 11.54 8.10 14.70
C ASP A 80 11.85 9.61 14.57
N SER A 81 12.15 10.23 15.71
CA SER A 81 12.67 11.59 15.82
C SER A 81 13.93 11.88 15.01
N LYS A 82 14.67 10.84 14.60
CA LYS A 82 15.88 10.95 13.77
C LYS A 82 15.61 10.75 12.28
N ASN A 83 14.36 10.47 11.91
CA ASN A 83 13.96 10.17 10.53
C ASN A 83 14.74 8.98 9.93
N GLU A 84 15.21 8.06 10.80
CA GLU A 84 15.96 6.87 10.40
C GLU A 84 14.99 5.75 10.00
N ILE A 85 15.32 5.03 8.93
CA ILE A 85 14.54 3.87 8.51
C ILE A 85 15.02 2.67 9.33
N LEU A 86 14.18 2.21 10.26
CA LEU A 86 14.50 1.08 11.13
C LEU A 86 14.32 -0.24 10.38
N VAL A 87 15.37 -1.06 10.38
CA VAL A 87 15.42 -2.39 9.73
C VAL A 87 15.63 -3.51 10.76
N GLY A 88 15.22 -4.73 10.40
CA GLY A 88 15.30 -5.92 11.27
C GLY A 88 14.47 -5.84 12.55
N LEU A 89 15.00 -6.42 13.64
CA LEU A 89 14.34 -6.52 14.95
C LEU A 89 14.15 -5.18 15.68
N GLN A 90 14.78 -4.10 15.20
CA GLN A 90 14.56 -2.75 15.73
C GLN A 90 13.22 -2.17 15.25
N ASN A 91 12.66 -2.71 14.17
CA ASN A 91 11.35 -2.32 13.67
C ASN A 91 10.25 -3.07 14.44
N PRO A 92 9.36 -2.36 15.17
CA PRO A 92 8.31 -3.00 15.96
C PRO A 92 7.31 -3.79 15.11
N VAL A 93 7.11 -3.39 13.85
CA VAL A 93 6.24 -4.09 12.90
C VAL A 93 6.85 -5.45 12.52
N MET A 94 8.16 -5.51 12.27
CA MET A 94 8.82 -6.80 11.97
C MET A 94 8.82 -7.73 13.18
N GLN A 95 9.04 -7.19 14.39
CA GLN A 95 8.95 -7.97 15.62
C GLN A 95 7.57 -8.59 15.81
N PHE A 96 6.50 -7.87 15.47
CA PHE A 96 5.14 -8.38 15.52
C PHE A 96 4.94 -9.61 14.61
N TYR A 97 5.38 -9.55 13.36
CA TYR A 97 5.27 -10.68 12.43
C TYR A 97 6.09 -11.88 12.87
N PHE A 98 7.34 -11.67 13.30
CA PHE A 98 8.18 -12.73 13.86
C PHE A 98 7.54 -13.40 15.07
N SER A 99 6.97 -12.62 16.00
CA SER A 99 6.33 -13.15 17.21
C SER A 99 5.12 -14.03 16.93
N ARG A 100 4.54 -13.94 15.73
CA ARG A 100 3.39 -14.73 15.27
C ARG A 100 3.77 -15.87 14.34
N GLY A 101 5.06 -16.13 14.15
CA GLY A 101 5.56 -17.24 13.33
C GLY A 101 5.54 -16.99 11.83
N TYR A 102 5.49 -15.73 11.39
CA TYR A 102 5.67 -15.41 9.97
C TYR A 102 7.16 -15.31 9.66
N ASP A 103 7.59 -15.93 8.55
CA ASP A 103 8.93 -15.74 8.03
C ASP A 103 8.93 -14.50 7.12
N LEU A 104 9.93 -13.63 7.32
CA LEU A 104 10.06 -12.39 6.59
C LEU A 104 11.19 -12.54 5.58
N ASN A 105 10.87 -12.39 4.29
CA ASN A 105 11.89 -12.41 3.26
C ASN A 105 12.74 -11.12 3.30
N MET A 106 13.82 -11.17 4.06
CA MET A 106 14.73 -10.05 4.30
C MET A 106 15.50 -9.61 3.05
N GLU A 107 15.76 -10.50 2.09
CA GLU A 107 16.43 -10.15 0.82
C GLU A 107 15.55 -9.24 -0.04
N ARG A 108 14.25 -9.53 -0.08
CA ARG A 108 13.26 -8.72 -0.80
C ARG A 108 13.02 -7.37 -0.11
N LEU A 109 13.15 -7.33 1.21
CA LEU A 109 13.11 -6.10 2.01
C LEU A 109 14.38 -5.24 1.82
N GLN A 110 15.57 -5.86 1.73
CA GLN A 110 16.84 -5.14 1.51
C GLN A 110 16.96 -4.54 0.10
N ALA A 111 16.43 -5.21 -0.93
CA ALA A 111 16.43 -4.69 -2.30
C ALA A 111 15.66 -3.35 -2.43
N VAL A 112 14.68 -3.11 -1.57
CA VAL A 112 13.93 -1.84 -1.46
C VAL A 112 14.79 -0.72 -0.84
N CYS A 113 15.80 -1.08 -0.04
CA CYS A 113 16.62 -0.14 0.74
C CYS A 113 18.05 0.09 0.18
N ALA A 114 18.50 -0.66 -0.84
CA ALA A 114 19.90 -0.66 -1.30
C ALA A 114 20.19 0.09 -2.63
N GLY A 115 19.18 0.65 -3.31
CA GLY A 115 19.34 1.50 -4.51
C GLY A 115 18.93 2.96 -4.25
N PRO A 116 19.02 3.89 -5.23
CA PRO A 116 18.39 5.20 -5.10
C PRO A 116 16.91 4.94 -4.82
N CYS A 117 16.50 5.27 -3.60
CA CYS A 117 15.51 4.47 -2.91
C CYS A 117 14.14 4.48 -3.60
N ARG A 118 13.87 3.41 -4.35
CA ARG A 118 12.49 3.02 -4.71
C ARG A 118 11.87 2.37 -3.48
N TYR A 119 11.52 3.18 -2.49
CA TYR A 119 10.87 2.78 -1.25
C TYR A 119 9.46 2.25 -1.51
N ARG A 120 9.34 1.00 -1.96
CA ARG A 120 8.06 0.27 -1.99
C ARG A 120 8.03 -0.65 -0.78
N VAL A 121 7.32 -0.26 0.28
CA VAL A 121 7.09 -1.14 1.43
C VAL A 121 6.13 -2.23 0.99
N ARG A 122 6.70 -3.35 0.54
CA ARG A 122 5.97 -4.58 0.29
C ARG A 122 6.41 -5.54 1.39
N ILE A 123 5.69 -5.53 2.51
CA ILE A 123 5.86 -6.55 3.55
C ILE A 123 5.26 -7.83 2.97
N TYR A 124 6.09 -8.66 2.35
CA TYR A 124 5.73 -10.04 2.02
C TYR A 124 5.87 -10.85 3.31
N ALA A 125 4.81 -10.84 4.12
CA ALA A 125 4.65 -11.83 5.18
C ALA A 125 4.09 -13.09 4.52
N GLU A 126 4.94 -14.05 4.20
CA GLU A 126 4.51 -15.38 3.77
C GLU A 126 4.25 -16.20 5.04
N TYR A 127 3.05 -16.76 5.16
CA TYR A 127 2.71 -17.65 6.28
C TYR A 127 3.19 -19.05 5.92
N ASP A 128 4.34 -19.45 6.46
CA ASP A 128 4.78 -20.83 6.34
C ASP A 128 4.00 -21.69 7.35
N LYS A 129 3.24 -22.65 6.84
CA LYS A 129 2.41 -23.52 7.67
C LYS A 129 3.35 -24.54 8.31
N PRO A 130 3.45 -24.66 9.64
CA PRO A 130 4.22 -25.74 10.22
C PRO A 130 3.53 -27.07 9.87
N GLU A 131 4.31 -28.00 9.30
CA GLU A 131 3.93 -29.41 9.12
C GLU A 131 3.60 -30.10 10.44
#